data_AF-A0A7C3UDC2-F1
#
_entry.id   AF-A0A7C3UDC2-F1
#
_cell.length_a   1.000
_cell.length_b   1.000
_cell.length_c   1.000
_cell.angle_alpha   90.00
_cell.angle_beta   90.00
_cell.angle_gamma   90.00
#
_symmetry.space_group_name_H-M   'P 1'
#
loop_
_entity.id
_entity.type
_entity.pdbx_description
1 polymer ?
#
loop_
_entity_poly.entity_id
_entity_poly.type
_entity_poly.pdbx_seq_one_letter_code
_entity_poly.pdbx_strand_id
1 'polypeptide(L)'
;MDKNCEKCGNWLPHIGYHFLGFCNKKVDISFRESFCEFFVEMELSGEFLWCEDCRSIISFAEFEEHKNSGHKIFRGVFVDSDYREEIYEG
;
A
#
# COMPACT_ATOMS: atom_id res chain seq x y z
N MET A 1 1.52 0.45 -20.13
CA MET A 1 1.86 0.59 -18.71
C MET A 1 0.56 0.95 -18.01
N ASP A 2 -0.02 -0.01 -17.28
CA ASP A 2 -1.36 0.15 -16.72
C ASP A 2 -1.33 1.17 -15.58
N LYS A 3 -2.03 2.29 -15.75
CA LYS A 3 -2.11 3.39 -14.78
C LYS A 3 -3.20 3.12 -13.74
N ASN A 4 -3.00 2.12 -12.88
CA ASN A 4 -3.98 1.74 -11.85
C ASN A 4 -3.59 2.28 -10.45
N CYS A 5 -4.50 2.17 -9.49
CA CYS A 5 -4.31 2.64 -8.12
C CYS A 5 -3.14 1.94 -7.43
N GLU A 6 -2.90 0.65 -7.68
CA GLU A 6 -1.80 -0.09 -7.06
C GLU A 6 -0.41 0.50 -7.37
N LYS A 7 -0.25 1.11 -8.55
CA LYS A 7 0.99 1.75 -9.00
C LYS A 7 1.00 3.25 -8.73
N CYS A 8 -0.03 3.77 -8.05
CA CYS A 8 -0.18 5.20 -7.81
C CYS A 8 0.43 5.61 -6.47
N GLY A 9 1.35 6.58 -6.50
CA GLY A 9 1.93 7.20 -5.31
C GLY A 9 0.93 7.97 -4.44
N ASN A 10 -0.33 8.10 -4.84
CA ASN A 10 -1.41 8.65 -3.99
C ASN A 10 -2.21 7.59 -3.24
N TRP A 11 -1.96 6.31 -3.51
CA TRP A 11 -2.74 5.19 -2.97
C TRP A 11 -1.94 4.42 -1.93
N LEU A 12 -2.64 3.92 -0.91
CA LEU A 12 -2.09 3.08 0.15
C LEU A 12 -2.98 1.83 0.29
N PRO A 13 -2.43 0.61 0.18
CA PRO A 13 -3.23 -0.61 0.32
C PRO A 13 -3.82 -0.72 1.73
N HIS A 14 -4.99 -1.34 1.86
CA HIS A 14 -5.51 -1.70 3.18
C HIS A 14 -4.71 -2.85 3.80
N ILE A 15 -4.54 -2.82 5.12
CA ILE A 15 -3.74 -3.81 5.86
C ILE A 15 -4.26 -5.25 5.73
N GLY A 16 -5.57 -5.45 5.66
CA GLY A 16 -6.20 -6.77 5.56
C GLY A 16 -6.87 -7.09 4.22
N TYR A 17 -7.25 -6.07 3.44
CA TYR A 17 -8.09 -6.24 2.24
C TYR A 17 -7.30 -5.86 0.99
N HIS A 18 -6.57 -6.81 0.44
CA HIS A 18 -5.59 -6.59 -0.64
C HIS A 18 -6.16 -5.97 -1.93
N PHE A 19 -7.48 -6.04 -2.15
CA PHE A 19 -8.14 -5.52 -3.36
C PHE A 19 -8.58 -4.05 -3.24
N LEU A 20 -8.51 -3.45 -2.03
CA LEU A 20 -8.88 -2.06 -1.78
C LEU A 20 -7.77 -1.31 -1.04
N GLY A 21 -7.86 0.01 -1.06
CA GLY A 21 -6.94 0.89 -0.35
C GLY A 21 -7.42 2.33 -0.39
N PHE A 22 -6.74 3.19 0.33
CA PHE A 22 -7.11 4.58 0.49
C PHE A 22 -6.35 5.49 -0.48
N CYS A 23 -7.07 6.38 -1.16
CA CYS A 23 -6.48 7.39 -2.03
C CYS A 23 -6.40 8.74 -1.30
N ASN A 24 -5.20 9.20 -0.96
CA ASN A 24 -4.98 10.48 -0.30
C ASN A 24 -5.47 11.68 -1.12
N LYS A 25 -5.50 11.56 -2.46
CA LYS A 25 -5.89 12.65 -3.34
C LYS A 25 -7.41 12.83 -3.44
N LYS A 26 -8.16 11.72 -3.41
CA LYS A 26 -9.64 11.72 -3.42
C LYS A 26 -10.24 11.71 -2.01
N VAL A 27 -9.44 11.35 -1.01
CA VAL A 27 -9.85 11.16 0.38
C VAL A 27 -10.96 10.09 0.46
N ASP A 28 -10.76 8.99 -0.26
CA ASP A 28 -11.76 7.92 -0.42
C ASP A 28 -11.10 6.55 -0.65
N ILE A 29 -11.85 5.48 -0.42
CA ILE A 29 -11.45 4.10 -0.70
C ILE A 29 -11.62 3.81 -2.20
N SER A 30 -10.63 3.16 -2.80
CA SER A 30 -10.69 2.74 -4.20
C SER A 30 -10.15 1.32 -4.38
N PHE A 31 -10.67 0.62 -5.40
CA PHE A 31 -10.14 -0.67 -5.79
C PHE A 31 -8.73 -0.55 -6.38
N ARG A 32 -7.91 -1.56 -6.14
CA ARG A 32 -6.53 -1.70 -6.63
C ARG A 32 -6.39 -1.45 -8.14
N GLU A 33 -7.31 -1.97 -8.93
CA GLU A 33 -7.27 -1.94 -10.41
C GLU A 33 -7.94 -0.68 -11.00
N SER A 34 -8.56 0.17 -10.16
CA SER A 34 -9.17 1.41 -10.62
C SER A 34 -8.12 2.41 -11.10
N PHE A 35 -8.55 3.43 -11.86
CA PHE A 35 -7.67 4.49 -12.36
C PHE A 35 -8.37 5.86 -12.31
N CYS A 36 -7.58 6.93 -12.36
CA CYS A 36 -8.09 8.29 -12.47
C CYS A 36 -7.05 9.27 -13.03
N GLU A 37 -7.47 10.50 -13.27
CA GLU A 37 -6.66 11.62 -13.75
C GLU A 37 -5.55 12.06 -12.79
N PHE A 38 -5.65 11.72 -11.50
CA PHE A 38 -4.64 12.05 -10.48
C PHE A 38 -3.52 11.01 -10.34
N PHE A 39 -3.39 10.09 -11.29
CA PHE A 39 -2.33 9.09 -11.28
C PHE A 39 -0.94 9.75 -11.25
N VAL A 40 -0.13 9.35 -10.27
CA VAL A 40 1.30 9.66 -10.18
C VAL A 40 1.99 8.34 -9.92
N GLU A 41 3.04 8.00 -10.65
CA GLU A 41 3.77 6.74 -10.45
C GLU A 41 4.34 6.65 -9.02
N MET A 42 4.23 5.47 -8.41
CA MET A 42 4.72 5.25 -7.06
C MET A 42 6.25 5.20 -7.04
N GLU A 43 6.85 6.14 -6.31
CA GLU A 43 8.26 6.09 -5.96
C GLU A 43 8.43 5.45 -4.58
N LEU A 44 9.17 4.33 -4.51
CA LEU A 44 9.50 3.66 -3.25
C LEU A 44 10.73 4.35 -2.65
N SER A 45 10.47 5.30 -1.75
CA SER A 45 11.47 6.07 -1.02
C SER A 45 11.04 6.27 0.44
N GLY A 46 12.01 6.64 1.29
CA GLY A 46 11.80 6.83 2.73
C GLY A 46 12.52 5.79 3.59
N GLU A 47 12.36 5.87 4.91
CA GLU A 47 13.02 4.96 5.86
C GLU A 47 12.30 3.62 5.99
N PHE A 48 10.96 3.63 5.85
CA PHE A 48 10.10 2.48 6.08
C PHE A 48 9.13 2.30 4.92
N LEU A 49 8.92 1.04 4.53
CA LEU A 49 8.01 0.63 3.47
C LEU A 49 7.09 -0.47 4.01
N TRP A 50 5.95 -0.67 3.37
CA TRP A 50 5.03 -1.75 3.68
C TRP A 50 5.26 -2.92 2.72
N CYS A 51 5.53 -4.11 3.27
CA CYS A 51 5.55 -5.35 2.51
C CYS A 51 4.20 -6.05 2.66
N GLU A 52 3.42 -6.14 1.57
CA GLU A 52 2.10 -6.75 1.59
C GLU A 52 2.14 -8.27 1.80
N ASP A 53 3.11 -8.95 1.17
CA ASP A 53 3.24 -10.42 1.30
C ASP A 53 3.65 -10.84 2.72
N CYS A 54 4.56 -10.08 3.34
CA CYS A 54 4.99 -10.32 4.73
C CYS A 54 4.01 -9.75 5.76
N ARG A 55 3.10 -8.86 5.35
CA ARG A 55 2.22 -8.08 6.22
C ARG A 55 2.99 -7.33 7.32
N SER A 56 4.11 -6.72 6.95
CA SER A 56 5.01 -6.04 7.88
C SER A 56 5.58 -4.74 7.32
N ILE A 57 5.99 -3.85 8.23
CA ILE A 57 6.82 -2.71 7.89
C ILE A 57 8.26 -3.21 7.78
N ILE A 58 8.93 -2.85 6.68
CA ILE A 58 10.33 -3.15 6.42
C ILE A 58 11.12 -1.85 6.34
N SER A 59 12.39 -1.90 6.74
CA SER A 59 13.31 -0.79 6.56
C SER A 59 13.76 -0.68 5.09
N PHE A 60 14.24 0.50 4.70
CA PHE A 60 14.85 0.67 3.37
C PHE A 60 16.10 -0.21 3.17
N ALA A 61 16.75 -0.64 4.24
CA ALA A 61 17.88 -1.58 4.16
C ALA A 61 17.45 -2.99 3.69
N GLU A 62 16.22 -3.41 4.03
CA GLU A 62 15.63 -4.71 3.66
C GLU A 62 14.92 -4.66 2.29
N PHE A 63 14.76 -3.45 1.72
CA PHE A 63 13.98 -3.22 0.50
C PHE A 63 14.45 -4.07 -0.69
N GLU A 64 15.75 -4.05 -0.99
CA GLU A 64 16.28 -4.75 -2.16
C GLU A 64 16.16 -6.27 -2.03
N GLU A 65 16.25 -6.82 -0.82
CA GLU A 65 16.03 -8.26 -0.57
C GLU A 65 14.57 -8.65 -0.86
N HIS A 66 13.61 -7.90 -0.32
CA HIS A 66 12.19 -8.15 -0.54
C HIS A 66 11.81 -7.98 -2.02
N LYS A 67 12.36 -6.95 -2.67
CA LYS A 67 12.14 -6.69 -4.10
C LYS A 67 12.69 -7.81 -4.98
N ASN A 68 13.90 -8.30 -4.70
CA ASN A 68 14.50 -9.42 -5.44
C ASN A 68 13.75 -10.73 -5.22
N SER A 69 13.08 -10.88 -4.08
CA SER A 69 12.19 -12.01 -3.78
C SER A 69 10.81 -11.89 -4.45
N GLY A 70 10.54 -10.79 -5.16
CA GLY A 70 9.27 -10.56 -5.85
C GLY A 70 8.13 -10.12 -4.93
N HIS A 71 8.43 -9.66 -3.72
CA HIS A 71 7.41 -9.14 -2.82
C HIS A 71 6.77 -7.85 -3.36
N LYS A 72 5.48 -7.67 -3.07
CA LYS A 72 4.71 -6.46 -3.29
C LYS A 72 4.97 -5.47 -2.18
N ILE A 73 5.65 -4.39 -2.55
CA ILE A 73 6.09 -3.35 -1.62
C ILE A 73 5.40 -2.05 -1.97
N PHE A 74 4.93 -1.36 -0.94
CA PHE A 74 4.24 -0.09 -1.02
C PHE A 74 4.92 0.92 -0.12
N ARG A 75 4.76 2.22 -0.42
CA ARG A 75 5.30 3.31 0.42
C ARG A 75 4.68 3.40 1.82
N GLY A 76 3.64 2.62 2.09
CA GLY A 76 2.91 2.62 3.36
C GLY A 76 1.66 1.75 3.28
N VAL A 77 0.84 1.81 4.32
CA VAL A 77 -0.39 1.02 4.47
C VAL A 77 -1.49 1.89 5.07
N PHE A 78 -2.74 1.60 4.69
CA PHE A 78 -3.94 2.16 5.29
C PHE A 78 -4.51 1.18 6.33
N VAL A 79 -4.80 1.68 7.52
CA VAL A 79 -5.48 0.96 8.59
C VAL A 79 -6.79 1.67 8.86
N ASP A 80 -7.90 1.01 8.57
CA ASP A 80 -9.24 1.53 8.86
C ASP A 80 -9.45 1.64 10.39
N SER A 81 -10.28 2.58 10.83
CA SER A 81 -10.61 2.75 12.25
C SER A 81 -11.23 1.50 12.84
N ASP A 82 -12.04 0.78 12.06
CA ASP A 82 -12.77 -0.40 12.50
C ASP A 82 -11.82 -1.60 12.65
N TYR A 83 -10.73 -1.64 11.90
CA TYR A 83 -9.69 -2.67 12.04
C TYR A 83 -8.88 -2.52 13.34
N ARG A 84 -8.96 -1.37 14.03
CA ARG A 84 -8.36 -1.25 15.37
C ARG A 84 -9.07 -2.15 16.38
N GLU A 85 -10.38 -2.34 16.26
CA GLU A 85 -11.15 -3.14 17.21
C GLU A 85 -10.84 -4.64 17.07
N GLU A 86 -10.65 -5.14 15.85
CA GLU A 86 -10.30 -6.56 15.60
C GLU A 86 -8.90 -6.95 16.10
N ILE A 87 -7.95 -6.02 16.19
CA ILE A 87 -6.58 -6.29 16.70
C ILE A 87 -6.57 -6.44 18.23
N TYR A 88 -7.50 -5.80 18.95
CA TYR A 88 -7.53 -5.85 20.42
C TYR A 88 -8.48 -6.92 20.99
N GLU A 89 -9.34 -7.52 20.17
CA GLU A 89 -10.27 -8.57 20.58
C GLU A 89 -9.78 -10.00 20.24
N GLY A 90 -8.58 -10.15 19.66
CA GLY A 90 -7.97 -11.43 19.28
C GLY A 90 -6.85 -11.92 20.19
#